data_AF-A0A183LY49-F1
#
_entry.id   AF-A0A183LY49-F1
#
_cell.length_a   1.000
_cell.length_b   1.000
_cell.length_c   1.000
_cell.angle_alpha   90.00
_cell.angle_beta   90.00
_cell.angle_gamma   90.00
#
_symmetry.space_group_name_H-M   'P 1'
#
loop_
_entity.id
_entity.type
_entity.pdbx_description
1 polymer ?
#
loop_
_entity_poly.entity_id
_entity_poly.type
_entity_poly.pdbx_seq_one_letter_code
_entity_poly.pdbx_strand_id
1 'polypeptide(L)' 'MVSGQWMLSILRRQLFINTCTFLIVVVVVLQVSAPYSRTALTFFLKILTLILVESCFEFHMFFNCRN' A
#
# COMPACT_ATOMS: atom_id res chain seq x y z
N MET A 1 -16.02 -15.83 -17.34
CA MET A 1 -15.22 -14.60 -17.59
C MET A 1 -14.08 -14.49 -16.57
N VAL A 2 -13.05 -15.33 -16.68
CA VAL A 2 -12.02 -15.52 -15.62
C VAL A 2 -10.68 -14.82 -15.91
N SER A 3 -10.40 -14.52 -17.18
CA SER A 3 -9.13 -13.90 -17.63
C SER A 3 -9.03 -12.40 -17.29
N GLY A 4 -10.12 -11.64 -17.49
CA GLY A 4 -10.13 -10.19 -17.25
C GLY A 4 -9.87 -9.80 -15.78
N GLN A 5 -10.37 -10.59 -14.83
CA GLN A 5 -10.13 -10.31 -13.42
C GLN A 5 -8.70 -10.68 -12.97
N TRP A 6 -7.98 -11.55 -13.69
CA TRP A 6 -6.58 -11.87 -13.38
C TRP A 6 -5.67 -10.71 -13.77
N MET A 7 -5.89 -10.15 -14.96
CA MET A 7 -5.24 -8.92 -15.43
C MET A 7 -5.48 -7.74 -14.48
N LEU A 8 -6.71 -7.58 -13.96
CA LEU A 8 -7.06 -6.51 -13.01
C LEU A 8 -6.39 -6.70 -11.64
N SER A 9 -6.25 -7.95 -11.17
CA SER A 9 -5.54 -8.24 -9.91
C SER A 9 -4.05 -7.92 -9.99
N ILE A 10 -3.41 -8.19 -11.13
CA ILE A 10 -2.00 -7.85 -11.38
C ILE A 10 -1.83 -6.33 -11.45
N LEU A 11 -2.69 -5.65 -12.22
CA LEU A 11 -2.64 -4.19 -12.36
C LEU A 11 -2.80 -3.49 -11.00
N ARG A 12 -3.78 -3.93 -10.21
CA ARG A 12 -4.00 -3.36 -8.87
C ARG A 12 -2.83 -3.65 -7.92
N ARG A 13 -2.25 -4.85 -7.96
CA ARG A 13 -1.08 -5.19 -7.14
C ARG A 13 0.14 -4.33 -7.53
N GLN A 14 0.31 -4.06 -8.83
CA GLN A 14 1.34 -3.14 -9.34
C GLN A 14 1.13 -1.71 -8.85
N LEU A 15 -0.10 -1.20 -8.94
CA LEU A 15 -0.49 0.14 -8.47
C LEU A 15 -0.29 0.30 -6.97
N PHE A 16 -0.61 -0.74 -6.22
CA PHE A 16 -0.42 -0.79 -4.78
C PHE A 16 1.05 -0.68 -4.41
N ILE A 17 1.92 -1.54 -4.98
CA ILE A 17 3.37 -1.46 -4.74
C ILE A 17 3.94 -0.11 -5.16
N ASN A 18 3.53 0.42 -6.31
CA ASN A 18 4.00 1.72 -6.79
C ASN A 18 3.60 2.87 -5.82
N THR A 19 2.38 2.82 -5.28
CA THR A 19 1.90 3.78 -4.28
C THR A 19 2.64 3.63 -2.95
N CYS A 20 2.90 2.40 -2.51
CA CYS A 20 3.73 2.12 -1.33
C CYS A 20 5.12 2.71 -1.47
N THR A 21 5.79 2.50 -2.61
CA THR A 21 7.13 3.02 -2.88
C THR A 21 7.13 4.54 -2.89
N PHE A 22 6.14 5.17 -3.54
CA PHE A 22 5.99 6.62 -3.52
C PHE A 22 5.83 7.17 -2.09
N LEU A 23 4.98 6.53 -1.27
CA LEU A 23 4.77 6.94 0.12
C LEU A 23 6.00 6.72 0.99
N ILE A 24 6.77 5.65 0.79
CA ILE A 24 8.05 5.44 1.47
C ILE A 24 9.04 6.56 1.12
N VAL A 25 9.14 6.96 -0.15
CA VAL A 25 10.01 8.08 -0.56
C VAL A 25 9.58 9.39 0.10
N VAL A 26 8.28 9.68 0.14
CA VAL A 26 7.74 10.88 0.82
C VAL A 26 8.07 10.86 2.32
N VAL A 27 7.91 9.72 2.98
CA VAL A 27 8.30 9.53 4.38
C VAL A 27 9.79 9.78 4.57
N VAL A 28 10.65 9.18 3.73
CA VAL A 28 12.11 9.36 3.82
C VAL A 28 12.50 10.83 3.63
N VAL A 29 11.94 11.51 2.63
CA VAL A 29 12.18 12.94 2.38
C VAL A 29 11.73 13.78 3.58
N LEU A 30 10.57 13.49 4.16
CA LEU A 30 10.07 14.22 5.32
C LEU A 30 10.93 13.98 6.57
N GLN A 31 11.43 12.76 6.74
CA GLN A 31 12.32 12.38 7.83
C GLN A 31 13.68 13.08 7.74
N VAL A 32 14.21 13.23 6.52
CA VAL A 32 15.45 13.99 6.25
C VAL A 32 15.25 15.49 6.41
N SER A 33 14.05 16.01 6.12
CA SER A 33 13.77 17.46 6.14
C SER A 33 13.60 18.03 7.55
N ALA A 34 13.04 17.28 8.50
CA ALA A 34 12.94 17.74 9.88
C ALA A 34 12.79 16.56 10.87
N PRO A 35 13.80 16.29 11.72
CA PRO A 35 13.73 15.22 12.72
C PRO A 35 12.64 15.46 13.80
N TYR A 36 12.14 16.68 13.93
CA TYR A 36 11.02 17.02 14.83
C TYR A 36 9.65 16.54 14.34
N SER A 37 9.50 16.28 13.03
CA SER A 37 8.26 15.74 12.43
C SER A 37 8.10 14.23 12.67
N ARG A 38 9.07 13.59 13.34
CA ARG A 38 9.10 12.14 13.59
C ARG A 38 7.81 11.60 14.21
N THR A 39 7.13 12.36 15.08
CA THR A 39 5.87 11.94 15.68
C THR A 39 4.74 11.87 14.65
N ALA A 40 4.61 12.89 13.81
CA ALA A 40 3.64 12.90 12.71
C ALA A 40 3.98 11.80 11.69
N LEU A 41 5.25 11.66 11.33
CA LEU A 41 5.75 10.61 10.44
C LEU A 41 5.36 9.20 10.92
N THR A 42 5.55 8.92 12.21
CA THR A 42 5.22 7.61 12.82
C THR A 42 3.72 7.35 12.78
N PHE A 43 2.90 8.38 12.94
CA PHE A 43 1.44 8.29 12.83
C PHE A 43 1.01 7.99 11.38
N PHE A 44 1.58 8.70 10.39
CA PHE A 44 1.36 8.42 8.97
C PHE A 44 1.82 7.01 8.58
N LEU A 45 2.97 6.54 9.08
CA LEU A 45 3.46 5.18 8.83
C LEU A 45 2.53 4.10 9.39
N LYS A 46 1.97 4.32 10.59
CA LYS A 46 0.97 3.41 11.18
C LYS A 46 -0.31 3.36 10.35
N ILE A 47 -0.83 4.51 9.92
CA ILE A 47 -2.02 4.58 9.06
C ILE A 47 -1.75 3.93 7.72
N LEU A 48 -0.59 4.19 7.11
CA LEU A 48 -0.17 3.56 5.87
C LEU A 48 -0.14 2.03 6.00
N THR A 49 0.46 1.52 7.07
CA THR A 49 0.54 0.08 7.35
C THR A 49 -0.85 -0.54 7.53
N LEU A 50 -1.77 0.15 8.20
CA LEU A 50 -3.17 -0.27 8.35
C LEU A 50 -3.90 -0.36 7.02
N ILE A 51 -3.82 0.70 6.20
CA ILE A 51 -4.40 0.72 4.84
C ILE A 51 -3.78 -0.41 4.00
N LEU A 52 -2.47 -0.67 4.18
CA LEU A 52 -1.78 -1.73 3.47
C LEU A 52 -2.33 -3.11 3.82
N VAL A 53 -2.49 -3.37 5.12
CA VAL A 53 -3.02 -4.63 5.64
C VAL A 53 -4.47 -4.85 5.22
N GLU A 54 -5.31 -3.83 5.33
CA GLU A 54 -6.73 -3.89 4.92
C GLU A 54 -6.85 -4.18 3.42
N SER A 55 -6.11 -3.44 2.60
CA SER A 55 -6.09 -3.66 1.15
C SER A 55 -5.57 -5.05 0.80
N CYS A 56 -4.51 -5.52 1.47
CA CYS A 56 -3.95 -6.87 1.26
C CYS A 56 -4.97 -7.96 1.61
N PHE A 57 -5.76 -7.76 2.67
CA PHE A 57 -6.83 -8.67 3.06
C PHE A 57 -7.95 -8.72 2.03
N GLU A 58 -8.37 -7.55 1.52
CA GLU A 58 -9.34 -7.45 0.42
C GLU A 58 -8.83 -8.14 -0.86
N PHE A 59 -7.57 -7.94 -1.24
CA PHE A 59 -6.95 -8.65 -2.36
C PHE A 59 -6.88 -10.16 -2.14
N HIS A 60 -6.54 -10.58 -0.92
CA HIS A 60 -6.45 -11.97 -0.55
C HIS A 60 -7.82 -12.64 -0.64
N MET A 61 -8.87 -12.03 -0.09
CA MET A 61 -10.24 -12.55 -0.17
C MET A 61 -10.75 -12.61 -1.62
N PHE A 62 -10.44 -11.60 -2.44
CA PHE A 62 -10.79 -11.58 -3.86
C PHE A 62 -10.12 -12.69 -4.67
N PHE A 63 -8.91 -13.10 -4.26
CA PHE A 63 -8.16 -14.19 -4.89
C PHE A 63 -8.60 -15.56 -4.36
N ASN A 64 -8.93 -15.66 -3.08
CA ASN A 64 -9.32 -16.90 -2.41
C ASN A 64 -10.75 -17.36 -2.77
N CYS A 65 -11.70 -16.44 -2.91
CA CYS A 65 -13.04 -16.76 -3.45
C CYS A 65 -13.04 -17.21 -4.92
N ARG A 66 -11.92 -17.07 -5.63
CA ARG A 66 -11.80 -17.42 -7.07
C ARG A 66 -10.93 -18.64 -7.34
N ASN A 67 -10.32 -19.24 -6.31
CA ASN A 67 -9.62 -20.52 -6.40
C ASN A 67 -10.59 -21.66 -6.10
#